data_AF-A0A4Q3XXP0-F1
#
_entry.id   AF-A0A4Q3XXP0-F1
#
_cell.length_a   1.000
_cell.length_b   1.000
_cell.length_c   1.000
_cell.angle_alpha   90.00
_cell.angle_beta   90.00
_cell.angle_gamma   90.00
#
_symmetry.space_group_name_H-M   'P 1'
#
loop_
_entity.id
_entity.type
_entity.pdbx_description
1 polymer ?
#
loop_
_entity_poly.entity_id
_entity_poly.type
_entity_poly.pdbx_seq_one_letter_code
_entity_poly.pdbx_strand_id
1 'polypeptide(L)'
;LSGCTSTPATPTAQVDYGRQSYEGTRFEKAGGDASSQQTMFKADIDSCEAEASRNYQESLARSAKLSQIYGQALSPQILQKMKRLQVGVCMTGDKASSSKGKGWSVVQPG
;
A
#
# COMPACT_ATOMS: atom_id res chain seq x y z
N LEU A 1 5.70 -17.69 33.14
CA LEU A 1 5.09 -16.52 32.47
C LEU A 1 5.70 -16.40 31.07
N SER A 2 5.22 -17.20 30.12
CA SER A 2 5.69 -17.15 28.73
C SER A 2 4.69 -16.34 27.92
N GLY A 3 5.04 -15.08 27.65
CA GLY A 3 4.20 -14.16 26.88
C GLY A 3 4.16 -14.59 25.41
N CYS A 4 2.96 -14.91 24.93
CA CYS A 4 2.69 -15.01 23.51
C CYS A 4 2.85 -13.62 22.89
N THR A 5 3.99 -13.33 22.29
CA THR A 5 4.09 -12.24 21.32
C THR A 5 3.34 -12.69 20.08
N SER A 6 2.03 -12.48 20.08
CA SER A 6 1.20 -12.54 18.88
C SER A 6 1.76 -11.51 17.92
N THR A 7 2.55 -11.95 16.93
CA THR A 7 2.90 -11.10 15.79
C THR A 7 1.59 -10.50 15.27
N PRO A 8 1.40 -9.17 15.30
CA PRO A 8 0.18 -8.58 14.81
C PRO A 8 -0.03 -9.08 13.38
N ALA A 9 -1.15 -9.76 13.13
CA ALA A 9 -1.47 -10.22 11.80
C ALA A 9 -1.41 -9.02 10.86
N THR A 10 -0.55 -9.09 9.83
CA THR A 10 -0.46 -8.05 8.81
C THR A 10 -1.86 -7.90 8.22
N PRO A 11 -2.52 -6.74 8.35
CA PRO A 11 -3.85 -6.56 7.79
C PRO A 11 -3.76 -6.79 6.28
N THR A 12 -4.51 -7.78 5.78
CA THR A 12 -4.58 -8.05 4.35
C THR A 12 -5.25 -6.88 3.68
N ALA A 13 -4.61 -6.31 2.65
CA ALA A 13 -5.18 -5.19 1.94
C ALA A 13 -6.51 -5.58 1.29
N GLN A 14 -7.52 -4.71 1.36
CA GLN A 14 -8.79 -4.93 0.67
C GLN A 14 -8.68 -4.51 -0.80
N VAL A 15 -8.55 -5.49 -1.70
CA VAL A 15 -8.46 -5.24 -3.15
C VAL A 15 -9.68 -5.85 -3.84
N ASP A 16 -10.41 -5.03 -4.60
CA ASP A 16 -11.45 -5.48 -5.52
C ASP A 16 -10.96 -5.23 -6.95
N TYR A 17 -10.53 -6.31 -7.61
CA TYR A 17 -10.01 -6.24 -8.97
C TYR A 17 -11.09 -5.90 -9.99
N GLY A 18 -12.34 -6.33 -9.78
CA GLY A 18 -13.45 -6.06 -10.70
C GLY A 18 -13.85 -4.59 -10.71
N ARG A 19 -13.78 -3.94 -9.54
CA ARG A 19 -14.00 -2.49 -9.40
C ARG A 19 -12.72 -1.65 -9.54
N GLN A 20 -11.58 -2.30 -9.77
CA GLN A 20 -10.26 -1.66 -9.82
C GLN A 20 -10.02 -0.78 -8.59
N SER A 21 -10.23 -1.34 -7.39
CA SER A 21 -10.15 -0.59 -6.14
C SER A 21 -9.24 -1.23 -5.09
N TYR A 22 -8.60 -0.38 -4.30
CA TYR A 22 -7.71 -0.73 -3.20
C TYR A 22 -8.08 0.10 -1.97
N GLU A 23 -8.44 -0.55 -0.86
CA GLU A 23 -8.81 0.10 0.40
C GLU A 23 -9.91 1.16 0.23
N GLY A 24 -10.91 0.87 -0.62
CA GLY A 24 -12.01 1.77 -0.94
C GLY A 24 -11.67 2.88 -1.93
N THR A 25 -10.42 2.99 -2.38
CA THR A 25 -10.00 3.94 -3.43
C THR A 25 -10.15 3.29 -4.80
N ARG A 26 -10.94 3.89 -5.70
CA ARG A 26 -11.08 3.41 -7.08
C ARG A 26 -10.03 4.04 -7.98
N PHE A 27 -9.49 3.23 -8.88
CA PHE A 27 -8.51 3.65 -9.87
C PHE A 27 -9.08 3.51 -11.29
N GLU A 28 -8.57 4.34 -12.18
CA GLU A 28 -8.83 4.25 -13.62
C GLU A 28 -7.56 4.52 -14.42
N LYS A 29 -7.52 4.01 -15.65
CA LYS A 29 -6.43 4.24 -16.60
C LYS A 29 -7.03 4.59 -17.96
N ALA A 30 -6.45 5.57 -18.63
CA ALA A 30 -6.95 6.01 -19.93
C ALA A 30 -6.65 4.94 -21.01
N GLY A 31 -7.66 4.58 -21.78
CA GLY A 31 -7.56 3.63 -22.90
C GLY A 31 -7.59 2.15 -22.48
N GLY A 32 -7.88 1.28 -23.44
CA GLY A 32 -8.05 -0.17 -23.24
C GLY A 32 -9.51 -0.58 -22.98
N ASP A 33 -9.82 -1.85 -23.24
CA ASP A 33 -11.11 -2.44 -22.86
C ASP A 33 -11.12 -2.82 -21.38
N ALA A 34 -12.31 -3.04 -20.81
CA ALA A 34 -12.46 -3.30 -19.37
C ALA A 34 -11.72 -4.56 -18.88
N SER A 35 -11.58 -5.59 -19.72
CA SER A 35 -10.93 -6.85 -19.34
C SER A 35 -9.40 -6.70 -19.28
N SER A 36 -8.83 -6.02 -20.29
CA SER A 36 -7.41 -5.71 -20.29
C SER A 36 -7.03 -4.74 -19.16
N GLN A 37 -7.88 -3.75 -18.86
CA GLN A 37 -7.69 -2.87 -17.69
C GLN A 37 -7.74 -3.63 -16.36
N GLN A 38 -8.67 -4.56 -16.17
CA GLN A 38 -8.73 -5.37 -14.95
C GLN A 38 -7.45 -6.21 -14.76
N THR A 39 -6.94 -6.80 -15.85
CA THR A 39 -5.71 -7.61 -15.82
C THR A 39 -4.50 -6.75 -15.47
N MET A 40 -4.38 -5.58 -16.10
CA MET A 40 -3.32 -4.63 -15.79
C MET A 40 -3.42 -4.11 -14.35
N PHE A 41 -4.63 -3.77 -13.90
CA PHE A 41 -4.87 -3.30 -12.54
C PHE A 41 -4.37 -4.33 -11.53
N LYS A 42 -4.73 -5.61 -11.73
CA LYS A 42 -4.27 -6.69 -10.87
C LYS A 42 -2.75 -6.79 -10.82
N ALA A 43 -2.08 -6.81 -11.97
CA ALA A 43 -0.63 -6.92 -12.01
C ALA A 43 0.07 -5.72 -11.35
N ASP A 44 -0.42 -4.50 -11.62
CA ASP A 44 0.16 -3.27 -11.09
C ASP A 44 -0.08 -3.15 -9.57
N ILE A 45 -1.31 -3.38 -9.10
CA ILE A 45 -1.65 -3.26 -7.68
C ILE A 45 -0.95 -4.32 -6.83
N ASP A 46 -0.84 -5.56 -7.34
CA ASP A 46 -0.14 -6.64 -6.64
C ASP A 46 1.37 -6.32 -6.52
N SER A 47 1.96 -5.77 -7.59
CA SER A 47 3.37 -5.32 -7.57
C SER A 47 3.58 -4.17 -6.58
N CYS A 48 2.69 -3.18 -6.56
CA CYS A 48 2.79 -2.05 -5.64
C CYS A 48 2.56 -2.47 -4.18
N GLU A 49 1.64 -3.42 -3.94
CA GLU A 49 1.39 -3.99 -2.61
C GLU A 49 2.64 -4.70 -2.10
N ALA A 50 3.25 -5.55 -2.92
CA ALA A 50 4.45 -6.30 -2.54
C ALA A 50 5.61 -5.38 -2.13
N GLU A 51 5.83 -4.30 -2.89
CA GLU A 51 6.84 -3.29 -2.57
C GLU A 51 6.52 -2.57 -1.25
N ALA A 52 5.29 -2.09 -1.08
CA ALA A 52 4.86 -1.41 0.12
C ALA A 52 4.88 -2.34 1.35
N SER A 53 4.58 -3.62 1.18
CA SER A 53 4.68 -4.67 2.20
C SER A 53 6.12 -4.88 2.66
N ARG A 54 7.09 -4.93 1.73
CA ARG A 54 8.51 -5.01 2.07
C ARG A 54 8.95 -3.78 2.88
N ASN A 55 8.60 -2.58 2.41
CA ASN A 55 8.92 -1.33 3.10
C ASN A 55 8.29 -1.25 4.50
N TYR A 56 7.06 -1.75 4.66
CA TYR A 56 6.38 -1.85 5.94
C TYR A 56 7.12 -2.77 6.92
N GLN A 57 7.55 -3.95 6.47
CA GLN A 57 8.32 -4.88 7.30
C GLN A 57 9.67 -4.29 7.72
N GLU A 58 10.38 -3.63 6.81
CA GLU A 58 11.62 -2.92 7.12
C GLU A 58 11.37 -1.80 8.13
N SER A 59 10.29 -1.05 7.97
CA SER A 59 9.92 0.04 8.88
C SER A 59 9.54 -0.46 10.26
N LEU A 60 8.85 -1.60 10.36
CA LEU A 60 8.57 -2.28 11.64
C LEU A 60 9.86 -2.73 12.33
N ALA A 61 10.78 -3.35 11.60
CA ALA A 61 12.05 -3.79 12.17
C ALA A 61 12.89 -2.60 12.68
N ARG A 62 12.91 -1.50 11.93
CA ARG A 62 13.59 -0.25 12.34
C ARG A 62 12.88 0.43 13.51
N SER A 63 11.55 0.51 13.51
CA SER A 63 10.80 1.14 14.61
C SER A 63 10.95 0.37 15.92
N ALA A 64 10.97 -0.96 15.87
CA ALA A 64 11.27 -1.79 17.03
C ALA A 64 12.68 -1.50 17.59
N LYS A 65 13.68 -1.39 16.70
CA LYS A 65 15.05 -1.03 17.09
C LYS A 65 15.15 0.38 17.70
N LEU A 66 14.46 1.36 17.11
CA LEU A 66 14.44 2.73 17.64
C LEU A 66 13.71 2.82 18.98
N SER A 67 12.63 2.06 19.16
CA SER A 67 11.93 1.97 20.45
C SER A 67 12.82 1.44 21.56
N GLN A 68 13.74 0.52 21.24
CA GLN A 68 14.69 -0.01 22.22
C GLN A 68 15.74 1.03 22.64
N ILE A 69 16.12 1.93 21.73
CA ILE A 69 17.18 2.93 21.97
C ILE A 69 16.60 4.22 22.61
N TYR A 70 15.44 4.67 22.13
CA TYR A 70 14.89 5.99 22.43
C TYR A 70 13.52 5.95 23.15
N GLY A 71 12.99 4.76 23.43
CA GLY A 71 11.75 4.59 24.20
C GLY A 71 10.45 4.91 23.44
N GLN A 72 10.51 5.23 22.14
CA GLN A 72 9.33 5.50 21.33
C GLN A 72 9.33 4.70 20.02
N ALA A 73 8.37 3.79 19.89
CA ALA A 73 8.05 3.13 18.63
C ALA A 73 7.07 3.98 17.81
N LEU A 74 7.21 3.95 16.48
CA LEU A 74 6.10 4.34 15.60
C LEU A 74 4.96 3.34 15.77
N SER A 75 3.74 3.84 15.92
CA SER A 75 2.58 2.96 16.07
C SER A 75 2.33 2.15 14.79
N PRO A 76 1.93 0.87 14.90
CA PRO A 76 1.60 0.05 13.73
C PRO A 76 0.55 0.69 12.82
N GLN A 77 -0.38 1.46 13.39
CA GLN A 77 -1.43 2.17 12.64
C GLN A 77 -0.84 3.25 11.71
N ILE A 78 0.21 3.96 12.14
CA ILE A 78 0.91 4.94 11.30
C ILE A 78 1.62 4.23 10.15
N LEU A 79 2.33 3.14 10.46
CA LEU A 79 3.03 2.35 9.44
C LEU A 79 2.06 1.75 8.41
N GLN A 80 0.88 1.32 8.84
CA GLN A 80 -0.17 0.83 7.94
C GLN A 80 -0.71 1.96 7.04
N LYS A 81 -0.92 3.17 7.57
CA LYS A 81 -1.29 4.33 6.75
C LYS A 81 -0.21 4.66 5.72
N MET A 82 1.06 4.62 6.12
CA MET A 82 2.20 4.83 5.21
C MET A 82 2.25 3.78 4.10
N LYS A 83 2.02 2.50 4.43
CA LYS A 83 1.92 1.42 3.43
C LYS A 83 0.84 1.73 2.39
N ARG A 84 -0.37 2.10 2.84
CA ARG A 84 -1.48 2.45 1.92
C ARG A 84 -1.13 3.62 1.01
N LEU A 85 -0.48 4.66 1.56
CA LEU A 85 -0.02 5.81 0.78
C LEU A 85 1.04 5.41 -0.25
N GLN A 86 1.98 4.53 0.10
CA GLN A 86 2.98 4.03 -0.84
C GLN A 86 2.35 3.28 -2.02
N VAL A 87 1.33 2.45 -1.78
CA VAL A 87 0.58 1.80 -2.86
C VAL A 87 -0.08 2.84 -3.76
N GLY A 88 -0.76 3.83 -3.18
CA GLY A 88 -1.37 4.93 -3.93
C GLY A 88 -0.35 5.66 -4.82
N VAL A 89 0.78 6.08 -4.25
CA VAL A 89 1.87 6.75 -4.98
C VAL A 89 2.48 5.85 -6.07
N CYS A 90 2.68 4.56 -5.80
CA CYS A 90 3.16 3.62 -6.81
C CYS A 90 2.19 3.52 -7.99
N MET A 91 0.88 3.48 -7.73
CA MET A 91 -0.15 3.42 -8.77
C MET A 91 -0.26 4.72 -9.57
N THR A 92 -0.27 5.87 -8.89
CA THR A 92 -0.63 7.16 -9.51
C THR A 92 0.55 8.04 -9.87
N GLY A 93 1.72 7.73 -9.33
CA GLY A 93 2.84 8.66 -9.28
C GLY A 93 2.70 9.64 -8.13
N ASP A 94 3.82 10.26 -7.80
CA ASP A 94 3.89 11.34 -6.83
C ASP A 94 3.70 12.66 -7.57
N LYS A 95 2.85 13.55 -7.04
CA LYS A 95 2.67 14.89 -7.63
C LYS A 95 3.88 15.80 -7.38
N ALA A 96 4.68 15.51 -6.35
CA ALA A 96 5.83 16.31 -5.94
C ALA A 96 7.16 15.85 -6.56
N SER A 97 7.22 14.66 -7.15
CA SER A 97 8.42 14.15 -7.84
C SER A 97 8.10 13.72 -9.27
N SER A 98 9.08 13.72 -10.16
CA SER A 98 8.92 13.24 -11.55
C SER A 98 8.70 11.73 -11.67
N SER A 99 8.42 11.04 -10.55
CA SER A 99 8.09 9.63 -10.49
C SER A 99 6.75 9.39 -11.18
N LYS A 100 6.82 8.94 -12.45
CA LYS A 100 5.67 8.42 -13.16
C LYS A 100 5.35 7.06 -12.54
N GLY A 101 4.31 6.99 -11.71
CA GLY A 101 3.81 5.71 -11.20
C GLY A 101 3.30 4.82 -12.33
N LYS A 102 2.51 3.80 -12.00
CA LYS A 102 1.96 2.84 -12.99
C LYS A 102 0.94 3.45 -13.96
N GLY A 103 0.66 4.75 -13.84
CA GLY A 103 -0.18 5.51 -14.78
C GLY A 103 -1.68 5.41 -14.49
N TRP A 104 -2.04 5.03 -13.27
CA TRP A 104 -3.42 5.03 -12.80
C TRP A 104 -3.79 6.41 -12.24
N SER A 105 -5.08 6.75 -12.26
CA SER A 105 -5.63 7.95 -11.63
C SER A 105 -6.67 7.54 -10.59
N VAL A 106 -6.77 8.30 -9.51
CA VAL A 106 -7.82 8.09 -8.50
C VAL A 106 -9.13 8.71 -9.00
N VAL A 107 -10.20 7.94 -8.95
CA VAL A 107 -11.55 8.42 -9.20
C VAL A 107 -12.10 9.00 -7.89
N GLN A 108 -12.39 10.30 -7.85
CA GLN A 108 -13.13 10.86 -6.71
C GLN A 108 -14.57 10.35 -6.75
N PRO A 109 -15.15 9.92 -5.62
CA PRO A 109 -16.58 9.68 -5.57
C PRO A 109 -17.32 10.99 -5.86
N GLY A 110 -18.16 10.97 -6.90
CA GLY A 110 -19.07 12.07 -7.25
C GLY A 110 -20.32 12.10 -6.40
#